data_AF-A0A2T0A2K9-F1
#
_entry.id   AF-A0A2T0A2K9-F1
#
_cell.length_a   1.000
_cell.length_b   1.000
_cell.length_c   1.000
_cell.angle_alpha   90.00
_cell.angle_beta   90.00
_cell.angle_gamma   90.00
#
_symmetry.space_group_name_H-M   'P 1'
#
loop_
_entity.id
_entity.type
_entity.pdbx_description
1 polymer ?
#
loop_
_entity_poly.entity_id
_entity_poly.type
_entity_poly.pdbx_seq_one_letter_code
_entity_poly.pdbx_strand_id
1 'polypeptide(L)'
;MDELVHALAHRTTVPITLSALPSLSSADLALAALRPDLPPLVRQRAYHAFVERRVAYHASPKTHDAGPLLVVPHDFPIPSILSSLSLPHLLLLQFNPSADPSLLPHAHTLLLALLTREAKTRELKVLRMCVRWEGGERREEGWVMWVEEGELRVMREGAEGEEGEGFRLEAGEMREVLYIAGADDGHTSMDCTLSLSLSSLSLSSLSLSSFVSVKDCIVRLELDMLEAGDEAFVRLREKVGQWAKMGGFEVRVVRADPVKNGITSPPVSPPKNGKAKLAPPPPPPPPPLPAPPADYEPRRLSNGPKPTRQLETPPSSPAELEVEVWQFVSDRPAPVEWQPGFYARAFAFLSSVDPHDALSAPVFTPSEVALLSFAPNPDALPDLKGKRMQESTSARFENTERLALEYLYKSGPPITLEAIRLVLLTRSYPSLRHYVRTLSKIVLARDALVIACNHVLEGRLYSRRGDPTVVDPIEELISVVERIRDNVAYRKALFATSPTYVARKPLFSPSQIGVGPFRRYAEDLAWLVQCEAEVRREIGAPKRKGG
;
A
#
# COMPACT_ATOMS: atom_id res chain seq x y z
N MET A 1 -17.50 -22.91 13.14
CA MET A 1 -16.20 -23.55 12.88
C MET A 1 -15.44 -22.80 11.80
N ASP A 2 -16.09 -22.49 10.67
CA ASP A 2 -15.45 -21.82 9.53
C ASP A 2 -14.83 -20.45 9.81
N GLU A 3 -15.48 -19.65 10.66
CA GLU A 3 -14.99 -18.34 11.11
C GLU A 3 -13.68 -18.45 11.91
N LEU A 4 -13.56 -19.50 12.73
CA LEU A 4 -12.42 -19.69 13.62
C LEU A 4 -11.19 -20.21 12.86
N VAL A 5 -11.41 -21.08 11.86
CA VAL A 5 -10.37 -21.47 10.88
C VAL A 5 -9.88 -20.24 10.13
N HIS A 6 -10.80 -19.44 9.59
CA HIS A 6 -10.47 -18.24 8.82
C HIS A 6 -9.67 -17.22 9.64
N ALA A 7 -10.11 -16.95 10.87
CA ALA A 7 -9.42 -16.01 11.76
C ALA A 7 -7.97 -16.43 12.08
N LEU A 8 -7.69 -17.75 12.13
CA LEU A 8 -6.42 -18.28 12.62
C LEU A 8 -5.45 -18.72 11.52
N ALA A 9 -5.94 -19.12 10.34
CA ALA A 9 -5.12 -19.69 9.27
C ALA A 9 -3.95 -18.77 8.87
N HIS A 10 -4.19 -17.45 8.80
CA HIS A 10 -3.18 -16.45 8.44
C HIS A 10 -2.32 -15.98 9.62
N ARG A 11 -2.57 -16.46 10.85
CA ARG A 11 -1.96 -15.93 12.09
C ARG A 11 -1.05 -16.91 12.82
N THR A 12 -0.81 -18.06 12.21
CA THR A 12 0.00 -19.15 12.78
C THR A 12 1.48 -18.79 12.91
N THR A 13 1.99 -17.88 12.07
CA THR A 13 3.42 -17.49 12.03
C THR A 13 3.66 -16.04 12.46
N VAL A 14 2.62 -15.23 12.61
CA VAL A 14 2.72 -13.78 12.88
C VAL A 14 3.45 -13.51 14.20
N PRO A 15 4.46 -12.62 14.26
CA PRO A 15 5.13 -12.31 15.52
C PRO A 15 4.18 -11.56 16.46
N ILE A 16 3.92 -12.13 17.64
CA ILE A 16 3.04 -11.53 18.66
C ILE A 16 3.89 -10.89 19.75
N THR A 17 3.73 -9.57 19.92
CA THR A 17 4.43 -8.79 20.96
C THR A 17 3.54 -8.57 22.19
N LEU A 18 4.15 -8.29 23.34
CA LEU A 18 3.41 -8.02 24.59
C LEU A 18 2.43 -6.85 24.48
N SER A 19 2.78 -5.81 23.71
CA SER A 19 1.93 -4.64 23.51
C SER A 19 0.72 -4.92 22.63
N ALA A 20 0.74 -5.97 21.81
CA ALA A 20 -0.36 -6.34 20.92
C ALA A 20 -1.45 -7.18 21.61
N LEU A 21 -1.14 -7.85 22.73
CA LEU A 21 -2.05 -8.75 23.43
C LEU A 21 -3.43 -8.16 23.77
N PRO A 22 -3.54 -6.90 24.24
CA PRO A 22 -4.85 -6.31 24.58
C PRO A 22 -5.80 -6.19 23.38
N SER A 23 -5.29 -6.07 22.16
CA SER A 23 -6.07 -5.92 20.92
C SER A 23 -6.39 -7.24 20.22
N LEU A 24 -5.76 -8.35 20.61
CA LEU A 24 -6.00 -9.66 20.00
C LEU A 24 -7.42 -10.17 20.28
N SER A 25 -7.98 -11.04 19.43
CA SER A 25 -9.25 -11.72 19.72
C SER A 25 -9.06 -12.85 20.75
N SER A 26 -10.15 -13.41 21.27
CA SER A 26 -10.06 -14.56 22.19
C SER A 26 -9.45 -15.79 21.54
N ALA A 27 -9.68 -16.01 20.25
CA ALA A 27 -9.07 -17.12 19.51
C ALA A 27 -7.55 -16.90 19.32
N ASP A 28 -7.14 -15.66 19.01
CA ASP A 28 -5.72 -15.31 18.89
C ASP A 28 -4.98 -15.44 20.21
N LEU A 29 -5.61 -15.05 21.33
CA LEU A 29 -4.99 -15.21 22.65
C LEU A 29 -4.80 -16.68 23.02
N ALA A 30 -5.79 -17.53 22.70
CA ALA A 30 -5.65 -18.98 22.89
C ALA A 30 -4.53 -19.56 22.00
N LEU A 31 -4.48 -19.18 20.72
CA LEU A 31 -3.41 -19.60 19.82
C LEU A 31 -2.03 -19.13 20.31
N ALA A 32 -1.90 -17.86 20.69
CA ALA A 32 -0.66 -17.27 21.18
C ALA A 32 -0.15 -17.95 22.45
N ALA A 33 -1.05 -18.36 23.35
CA ALA A 33 -0.67 -19.09 24.55
C ALA A 33 -0.15 -20.51 24.23
N LEU A 34 -0.67 -21.15 23.17
CA LEU A 34 -0.30 -22.51 22.74
C LEU A 34 1.01 -22.55 21.90
N ARG A 35 1.36 -21.46 21.24
CA ARG A 35 2.50 -21.36 20.31
C ARG A 35 3.86 -21.53 21.00
N PRO A 36 4.63 -22.61 20.76
CA PRO A 36 5.89 -22.87 21.47
C PRO A 36 7.04 -21.95 21.04
N ASP A 37 6.94 -21.33 19.86
CA ASP A 37 7.91 -20.41 19.27
C ASP A 37 7.92 -19.02 19.92
N LEU A 38 6.83 -18.63 20.61
CA LEU A 38 6.72 -17.34 21.26
C LEU A 38 7.47 -17.28 22.61
N PRO A 39 7.99 -16.10 23.01
CA PRO A 39 8.64 -15.94 24.31
C PRO A 39 7.74 -16.39 25.46
N PRO A 40 8.24 -17.10 26.49
CA PRO A 40 7.44 -17.60 27.61
C PRO A 40 6.54 -16.55 28.26
N LEU A 41 7.04 -15.32 28.41
CA LEU A 41 6.30 -14.21 28.98
C LEU A 41 5.09 -13.79 28.12
N VAL A 42 5.21 -13.82 26.79
CA VAL A 42 4.10 -13.54 25.86
C VAL A 42 3.02 -14.60 26.00
N ARG A 43 3.41 -15.88 26.03
CA ARG A 43 2.50 -17.02 26.17
C ARG A 43 1.72 -16.96 27.49
N GLN A 44 2.41 -16.71 28.60
CA GLN A 44 1.79 -16.55 29.92
C GLN A 44 0.82 -15.37 29.96
N ARG A 45 1.20 -14.22 29.40
CA ARG A 45 0.32 -13.04 29.36
C ARG A 45 -0.90 -13.27 28.46
N ALA A 46 -0.73 -13.95 27.33
CA ALA A 46 -1.83 -14.33 26.45
C ALA A 46 -2.80 -15.30 27.16
N TYR A 47 -2.27 -16.29 27.88
CA TYR A 47 -3.04 -17.22 28.71
C TYR A 47 -3.90 -16.47 29.73
N HIS A 48 -3.28 -15.59 30.53
CA HIS A 48 -4.00 -14.82 31.55
C HIS A 48 -5.07 -13.91 30.93
N ALA A 49 -4.74 -13.19 29.85
CA ALA A 49 -5.69 -12.33 29.17
C ALA A 49 -6.91 -13.11 28.62
N PHE A 50 -6.70 -14.34 28.13
CA PHE A 50 -7.80 -15.21 27.70
C PHE A 50 -8.70 -15.61 28.87
N VAL A 51 -8.11 -16.06 29.98
CA VAL A 51 -8.85 -16.46 31.19
C VAL A 51 -9.65 -15.28 31.76
N GLU A 52 -9.05 -14.10 31.86
CA GLU A 52 -9.73 -12.88 32.32
C GLU A 52 -10.94 -12.53 31.46
N ARG A 53 -10.78 -12.54 30.12
CA ARG A 53 -11.89 -12.28 29.19
C ARG A 53 -13.01 -13.31 29.32
N ARG A 54 -12.66 -14.57 29.54
CA ARG A 54 -13.63 -15.65 29.73
C ARG A 54 -14.40 -15.48 31.04
N VAL A 55 -13.73 -15.15 32.14
CA VAL A 55 -14.39 -14.85 33.42
C VAL A 55 -15.33 -13.66 33.28
N ALA A 56 -14.88 -12.58 32.63
CA ALA A 56 -15.70 -11.41 32.36
C ALA A 56 -16.95 -11.75 31.52
N TYR A 57 -16.78 -12.59 30.49
CA TYR A 57 -17.89 -13.07 29.66
C TYR A 57 -18.94 -13.83 30.47
N HIS A 58 -18.53 -14.77 31.33
CA HIS A 58 -19.46 -15.53 32.17
C HIS A 58 -20.09 -14.69 33.29
N ALA A 59 -19.42 -13.64 33.77
CA ALA A 59 -19.98 -12.70 34.74
C ALA A 59 -21.06 -11.79 34.14
N SER A 60 -20.99 -11.47 32.85
CA SER A 60 -21.98 -10.65 32.15
C SER A 60 -22.17 -11.07 30.68
N PRO A 61 -23.03 -12.06 30.40
CA PRO A 61 -23.22 -12.62 29.06
C PRO A 61 -23.96 -11.70 28.07
N LYS A 62 -24.26 -10.44 28.45
CA LYS A 62 -25.07 -9.50 27.66
C LYS A 62 -24.32 -8.81 26.51
N THR A 63 -23.03 -9.08 26.31
CA THR A 63 -22.29 -8.55 25.16
C THR A 63 -22.56 -9.40 23.93
N HIS A 64 -23.22 -8.82 22.92
CA HIS A 64 -23.51 -9.43 21.61
C HIS A 64 -22.28 -9.87 20.81
N ASP A 65 -21.07 -9.59 21.30
CA ASP A 65 -19.78 -9.80 20.64
C ASP A 65 -18.97 -10.96 21.27
N ALA A 66 -19.68 -11.97 21.77
CA ALA A 66 -19.07 -13.12 22.41
C ALA A 66 -18.37 -14.01 21.37
N GLY A 67 -17.04 -13.92 21.29
CA GLY A 67 -16.26 -14.81 20.42
C GLY A 67 -16.57 -16.29 20.71
N PRO A 68 -16.74 -17.14 19.68
CA PRO A 68 -17.30 -18.49 19.82
C PRO A 68 -16.49 -19.40 20.76
N LEU A 69 -15.20 -19.11 20.93
CA LEU A 69 -14.29 -19.88 21.79
C LEU A 69 -14.58 -19.68 23.30
N LEU A 70 -15.19 -18.56 23.70
CA LEU A 70 -15.48 -18.27 25.12
C LEU A 70 -16.63 -19.12 25.67
N VAL A 71 -17.51 -19.61 24.78
CA VAL A 71 -18.68 -20.44 25.13
C VAL A 71 -18.29 -21.91 25.35
N VAL A 72 -17.21 -22.38 24.70
CA VAL A 72 -16.82 -23.80 24.72
C VAL A 72 -16.26 -24.18 26.11
N PRO A 73 -16.82 -25.21 26.79
CA PRO A 73 -16.30 -25.69 28.07
C PRO A 73 -14.83 -26.09 27.99
N HIS A 74 -14.03 -25.82 29.04
CA HIS A 74 -12.62 -26.24 29.09
C HIS A 74 -12.42 -27.58 29.80
N ASP A 75 -13.45 -28.10 30.47
CA ASP A 75 -13.50 -29.37 31.19
C ASP A 75 -14.01 -30.52 30.31
N PHE A 76 -13.48 -30.61 29.08
CA PHE A 76 -13.83 -31.67 28.15
C PHE A 76 -12.95 -32.92 28.34
N PRO A 77 -13.48 -34.13 28.04
CA PRO A 77 -12.68 -35.35 28.10
C PRO A 77 -11.57 -35.33 27.04
N ILE A 78 -10.34 -35.64 27.45
CA ILE A 78 -9.18 -35.68 26.55
C ILE A 78 -9.06 -37.12 26.00
N PRO A 79 -9.28 -37.34 24.70
CA PRO A 79 -9.15 -38.66 24.10
C PRO A 79 -7.69 -39.12 24.06
N SER A 80 -7.47 -40.43 23.99
CA SER A 80 -6.13 -41.01 23.81
C SER A 80 -5.46 -40.60 22.49
N ILE A 81 -6.27 -40.25 21.48
CA ILE A 81 -5.81 -39.80 20.16
C ILE A 81 -6.22 -38.33 19.98
N LEU A 82 -5.27 -37.41 20.10
CA LEU A 82 -5.54 -35.96 20.03
C LEU A 82 -6.10 -35.49 18.68
N SER A 83 -5.84 -36.21 17.58
CA SER A 83 -6.39 -35.85 16.25
C SER A 83 -7.91 -36.01 16.14
N SER A 84 -8.55 -36.65 17.12
CA SER A 84 -10.02 -36.73 17.21
C SER A 84 -10.67 -35.48 17.82
N LEU A 85 -9.86 -34.59 18.43
CA LEU A 85 -10.35 -33.33 18.97
C LEU A 85 -10.68 -32.35 17.84
N SER A 86 -11.78 -31.61 17.99
CA SER A 86 -12.09 -30.50 17.09
C SER A 86 -11.18 -29.29 17.36
N LEU A 87 -11.08 -28.39 16.37
CA LEU A 87 -10.21 -27.20 16.42
C LEU A 87 -10.38 -26.34 17.70
N PRO A 88 -11.60 -26.04 18.19
CA PRO A 88 -11.78 -25.31 19.44
C PRO A 88 -11.23 -26.07 20.66
N HIS A 89 -11.39 -27.39 20.71
CA HIS A 89 -10.85 -28.19 21.81
C HIS A 89 -9.32 -28.27 21.77
N LEU A 90 -8.70 -28.32 20.58
CA LEU A 90 -7.25 -28.23 20.44
C LEU A 90 -6.69 -26.90 20.95
N LEU A 91 -7.34 -25.78 20.63
CA LEU A 91 -6.96 -24.45 21.16
C LEU A 91 -7.14 -24.33 22.67
N LEU A 92 -8.20 -24.96 23.19
CA LEU A 92 -8.54 -24.91 24.60
C LEU A 92 -7.78 -25.92 25.46
N LEU A 93 -7.00 -26.82 24.86
CA LEU A 93 -6.32 -27.90 25.57
C LEU A 93 -5.45 -27.40 26.73
N GLN A 94 -4.72 -26.31 26.54
CA GLN A 94 -3.87 -25.71 27.60
C GLN A 94 -4.66 -25.14 28.79
N PHE A 95 -5.95 -24.86 28.62
CA PHE A 95 -6.82 -24.35 29.68
C PHE A 95 -7.61 -25.49 30.36
N ASN A 96 -7.49 -26.72 29.85
CA ASN A 96 -8.14 -27.87 30.44
C ASN A 96 -7.37 -28.33 31.68
N PRO A 97 -8.00 -28.40 32.87
CA PRO A 97 -7.33 -28.75 34.12
C PRO A 97 -6.80 -30.20 34.13
N SER A 98 -7.32 -31.07 33.27
CA SER A 98 -6.89 -32.46 33.13
C SER A 98 -5.83 -32.68 32.04
N ALA A 99 -5.42 -31.63 31.32
CA ALA A 99 -4.42 -31.75 30.27
C ALA A 99 -3.01 -31.87 30.86
N ASP A 100 -2.29 -32.90 30.42
CA ASP A 100 -0.85 -33.01 30.66
C ASP A 100 -0.11 -31.95 29.79
N PRO A 101 0.72 -31.07 30.39
CA PRO A 101 1.55 -30.11 29.66
C PRO A 101 2.40 -30.73 28.53
N SER A 102 2.77 -32.01 28.64
CA SER A 102 3.52 -32.73 27.62
C SER A 102 2.78 -32.85 26.28
N LEU A 103 1.45 -32.75 26.28
CA LEU A 103 0.59 -32.85 25.10
C LEU A 103 0.51 -31.56 24.28
N LEU A 104 0.86 -30.42 24.87
CA LEU A 104 0.67 -29.10 24.25
C LEU A 104 1.47 -28.89 22.96
N PRO A 105 2.76 -29.29 22.86
CA PRO A 105 3.49 -29.21 21.61
C PRO A 105 2.84 -30.03 20.49
N HIS A 106 2.35 -31.24 20.81
CA HIS A 106 1.68 -32.10 19.84
C HIS A 106 0.34 -31.52 19.39
N ALA A 107 -0.44 -30.97 20.33
CA ALA A 107 -1.68 -30.28 20.02
C ALA A 107 -1.45 -29.05 19.12
N HIS A 108 -0.38 -28.30 19.36
CA HIS A 108 0.03 -27.20 18.48
C HIS A 108 0.34 -27.69 17.06
N THR A 109 1.13 -28.75 16.90
CA THR A 109 1.45 -29.31 15.57
C THR A 109 0.19 -29.80 14.85
N LEU A 110 -0.72 -30.49 15.55
CA LEU A 110 -2.00 -30.92 14.99
C LEU A 110 -2.88 -29.74 14.60
N LEU A 111 -2.92 -28.69 15.43
CA LEU A 111 -3.64 -27.46 15.14
C LEU A 111 -3.14 -26.82 13.84
N LEU A 112 -1.82 -26.69 13.68
CA LEU A 112 -1.22 -26.16 12.46
C LEU A 112 -1.57 -27.03 11.25
N ALA A 113 -1.40 -28.35 11.36
CA ALA A 113 -1.74 -29.27 10.27
C ALA A 113 -3.21 -29.17 9.85
N LEU A 114 -4.13 -29.04 10.81
CA LEU A 114 -5.55 -28.82 10.53
C LEU A 114 -5.79 -27.46 9.89
N LEU A 115 -5.24 -26.37 10.44
CA LEU A 115 -5.39 -25.03 9.85
C LEU A 115 -4.83 -24.97 8.43
N THR A 116 -3.67 -25.59 8.16
CA THR A 116 -3.09 -25.68 6.82
C THR A 116 -3.96 -26.53 5.89
N ARG A 117 -4.47 -27.68 6.34
CA ARG A 117 -5.37 -28.52 5.54
C ARG A 117 -6.64 -27.76 5.17
N GLU A 118 -7.27 -27.12 6.15
CA GLU A 118 -8.50 -26.35 5.95
C GLU A 118 -8.26 -25.04 5.15
N ALA A 119 -7.05 -24.48 5.18
CA ALA A 119 -6.69 -23.37 4.31
C ALA A 119 -6.54 -23.83 2.86
N LYS A 120 -5.91 -25.00 2.63
CA LYS A 120 -5.75 -25.59 1.29
C LYS A 120 -7.06 -26.01 0.66
N THR A 121 -8.04 -26.48 1.43
CA THR A 121 -9.38 -26.80 0.89
C THR A 121 -10.19 -25.57 0.49
N ARG A 122 -9.70 -24.35 0.77
CA ARG A 122 -10.35 -23.08 0.45
C ARG A 122 -9.61 -22.27 -0.60
N GLU A 123 -8.52 -22.82 -1.11
CA GLU A 123 -7.63 -22.17 -2.06
C GLU A 123 -8.04 -22.53 -3.49
N LEU A 124 -8.29 -21.53 -4.31
CA LEU A 124 -8.54 -21.70 -5.74
C LEU A 124 -7.29 -21.24 -6.50
N LYS A 125 -6.75 -22.13 -7.34
CA LYS A 125 -5.64 -21.77 -8.22
C LYS A 125 -6.11 -20.82 -9.31
N VAL A 126 -5.35 -19.74 -9.49
CA VAL A 126 -5.54 -18.74 -10.54
C VAL A 126 -4.35 -18.83 -11.49
N LEU A 127 -4.57 -19.46 -12.64
CA LEU A 127 -3.55 -19.66 -13.67
C LEU A 127 -3.05 -18.31 -14.18
N ARG A 128 -3.98 -17.41 -14.46
CA ARG A 128 -3.70 -16.06 -14.97
C ARG A 128 -4.68 -15.05 -14.40
N MET A 129 -4.15 -13.89 -14.05
CA MET A 129 -4.92 -12.72 -13.68
C MET A 129 -4.63 -11.58 -14.67
N CYS A 130 -5.68 -10.93 -15.15
CA CYS A 130 -5.61 -9.74 -15.98
C CYS A 130 -6.41 -8.62 -15.33
N VAL A 131 -5.75 -7.50 -15.03
CA VAL A 131 -6.37 -6.27 -14.54
C VAL A 131 -6.34 -5.25 -15.66
N ARG A 132 -7.50 -4.77 -16.10
CA ARG A 132 -7.63 -3.76 -17.16
C ARG A 132 -8.30 -2.51 -16.63
N TRP A 133 -7.76 -1.34 -16.96
CA TRP A 133 -8.31 -0.04 -16.57
C TRP A 133 -8.17 0.96 -17.71
N GLU A 134 -8.77 2.15 -17.55
CA GLU A 134 -8.60 3.23 -18.51
C GLU A 134 -7.13 3.70 -18.52
N GLY A 135 -6.40 3.33 -19.58
CA GLY A 135 -4.99 3.68 -19.74
C GLY A 135 -4.00 2.53 -19.57
N GLY A 136 -4.45 1.29 -19.28
CA GLY A 136 -3.52 0.16 -19.17
C GLY A 136 -4.15 -1.20 -18.95
N GLU A 137 -3.29 -2.22 -19.08
CA GLU A 137 -3.59 -3.62 -18.78
C GLU A 137 -2.36 -4.25 -18.10
N ARG A 138 -2.58 -4.98 -17.02
CA ARG A 138 -1.56 -5.77 -16.29
C ARG A 138 -1.96 -7.23 -16.34
N ARG A 139 -1.03 -8.10 -16.76
CA ARG A 139 -1.24 -9.55 -16.82
C ARG A 139 -0.17 -10.27 -16.04
N GLU A 140 -0.59 -11.18 -15.18
CA GLU A 140 0.30 -11.91 -14.29
C GLU A 140 -0.19 -13.36 -14.13
N GLU A 141 0.74 -14.26 -13.84
CA GLU A 141 0.51 -15.71 -13.73
C GLU A 141 1.02 -16.21 -12.37
N GLY A 142 0.55 -17.38 -11.94
CA GLY A 142 0.95 -17.99 -10.67
C GLY A 142 0.31 -17.31 -9.45
N TRP A 143 -1.02 -17.24 -9.45
CA TRP A 143 -1.79 -16.65 -8.36
C TRP A 143 -2.66 -17.70 -7.67
N VAL A 144 -3.03 -17.40 -6.44
CA VAL A 144 -3.91 -18.21 -5.61
C VAL A 144 -4.96 -17.29 -4.99
N MET A 145 -6.20 -17.76 -4.94
CA MET A 145 -7.35 -16.99 -4.52
C MET A 145 -8.04 -17.64 -3.32
N TRP A 146 -8.41 -16.80 -2.35
CA TRP A 146 -9.23 -17.17 -1.20
C TRP A 146 -10.53 -16.38 -1.19
N VAL A 147 -11.60 -17.07 -0.78
CA VAL A 147 -12.93 -16.48 -0.60
C VAL A 147 -13.13 -16.14 0.87
N GLU A 148 -13.04 -14.84 1.20
CA GLU A 148 -13.21 -14.32 2.56
C GLU A 148 -14.62 -13.79 2.80
N GLU A 149 -14.90 -13.29 4.00
CA GLU A 149 -16.18 -12.64 4.31
C GLU A 149 -16.19 -11.21 3.73
N GLY A 150 -16.84 -11.03 2.58
CA GLY A 150 -17.00 -9.71 1.95
C GLY A 150 -15.90 -9.29 0.97
N GLU A 151 -14.89 -10.13 0.73
CA GLU A 151 -13.86 -9.87 -0.28
C GLU A 151 -13.33 -11.16 -0.91
N LEU A 152 -12.74 -11.04 -2.10
CA LEU A 152 -11.83 -12.04 -2.66
C LEU A 152 -10.40 -11.56 -2.48
N ARG A 153 -9.54 -12.40 -1.91
CA ARG A 153 -8.10 -12.13 -1.79
C ARG A 153 -7.34 -12.95 -2.82
N VAL A 154 -6.55 -12.30 -3.65
CA VAL A 154 -5.72 -12.95 -4.68
C VAL A 154 -4.26 -12.64 -4.34
N MET A 155 -3.44 -13.66 -4.05
CA MET A 155 -2.02 -13.50 -3.70
C MET A 155 -1.15 -14.36 -4.60
N ARG A 156 0.13 -14.02 -4.72
CA ARG A 156 1.06 -14.77 -5.56
C ARG A 156 1.37 -16.14 -4.93
N GLU A 157 1.42 -17.18 -5.75
CA GLU A 157 1.75 -18.54 -5.28
C GLU A 157 3.17 -18.54 -4.66
N GLY A 158 3.31 -19.14 -3.48
CA GLY A 158 4.58 -19.16 -2.72
C GLY A 158 4.86 -17.94 -1.84
N ALA A 159 4.01 -16.91 -1.86
CA ALA A 159 4.06 -15.80 -0.91
C ALA A 159 3.38 -16.19 0.42
N GLU A 160 3.89 -17.22 1.11
CA GLU A 160 3.42 -17.59 2.45
C GLU A 160 4.00 -16.62 3.50
N GLY A 161 3.34 -15.47 3.71
CA GLY A 161 3.73 -14.47 4.72
C GLY A 161 2.97 -13.14 4.63
N GLU A 162 3.00 -12.33 5.70
CA GLU A 162 2.25 -11.05 5.84
C GLU A 162 2.60 -9.95 4.81
N GLU A 163 3.61 -10.16 3.97
CA GLU A 163 4.11 -9.17 3.00
C GLU A 163 4.00 -9.64 1.54
N GLY A 164 3.15 -10.63 1.27
CA GLY A 164 2.86 -11.07 -0.08
C GLY A 164 2.13 -9.99 -0.88
N GLU A 165 2.64 -9.63 -2.05
CA GLU A 165 1.90 -8.79 -3.01
C GLU A 165 0.57 -9.47 -3.36
N GLY A 166 -0.53 -8.72 -3.21
CA GLY A 166 -1.86 -9.26 -3.45
C GLY A 166 -2.91 -8.20 -3.78
N PHE A 167 -4.01 -8.68 -4.33
CA PHE A 167 -5.19 -7.91 -4.71
C PHE A 167 -6.33 -8.23 -3.76
N ARG A 168 -7.03 -7.19 -3.29
CA ARG A 168 -8.28 -7.33 -2.53
C ARG A 168 -9.42 -6.83 -3.40
N LEU A 169 -10.35 -7.73 -3.71
CA LEU A 169 -11.52 -7.46 -4.53
C LEU A 169 -12.72 -7.41 -3.59
N GLU A 170 -13.02 -6.23 -3.08
CA GLU A 170 -14.11 -6.03 -2.11
C GLU A 170 -15.48 -6.22 -2.79
N ALA A 171 -16.36 -6.96 -2.13
CA ALA A 171 -17.71 -7.22 -2.63
C ALA A 171 -18.54 -5.94 -2.83
N GLY A 172 -18.30 -4.92 -1.99
CA GLY A 172 -18.96 -3.62 -2.08
C GLY A 172 -18.56 -2.81 -3.33
N GLU A 173 -17.41 -3.11 -3.92
CA GLU A 173 -16.91 -2.44 -5.12
C GLU A 173 -17.32 -3.17 -6.41
N MET A 174 -17.91 -4.37 -6.32
CA MET A 174 -18.33 -5.18 -7.46
C MET A 174 -19.60 -4.64 -8.13
N ARG A 175 -19.55 -4.46 -9.45
CA ARG A 175 -20.67 -4.02 -10.30
C ARG A 175 -21.28 -5.13 -11.15
N GLU A 176 -20.46 -6.08 -11.56
CA GLU A 176 -20.87 -7.23 -12.36
C GLU A 176 -19.88 -8.37 -12.13
N VAL A 177 -20.41 -9.59 -12.04
CA VAL A 177 -19.62 -10.81 -12.01
C VAL A 177 -20.04 -11.74 -13.14
N LEU A 178 -19.10 -12.08 -14.00
CA LEU A 178 -19.30 -12.96 -15.14
C LEU A 178 -18.54 -14.27 -14.92
N TYR A 179 -19.28 -15.38 -14.87
CA TYR A 179 -18.72 -16.73 -14.94
C TYR A 179 -18.72 -17.17 -16.40
N ILE A 180 -17.54 -17.31 -16.99
CA ILE A 180 -17.38 -17.93 -18.31
C ILE A 180 -17.00 -19.39 -18.06
N ALA A 181 -17.97 -20.28 -18.27
CA ALA A 181 -17.74 -21.72 -18.21
C ALA A 181 -17.29 -22.20 -19.59
N GLY A 182 -16.17 -22.92 -19.63
CA GLY A 182 -15.70 -23.66 -20.81
C GLY A 182 -16.72 -24.69 -21.28
N ALA A 183 -16.48 -25.25 -22.47
CA ALA A 183 -17.35 -26.29 -23.03
C ALA A 183 -17.43 -27.48 -22.06
N ASP A 184 -18.65 -27.79 -21.63
CA ASP A 184 -18.97 -28.95 -20.80
C ASP A 184 -18.60 -30.21 -21.59
N ASP A 185 -17.48 -30.84 -21.25
CA ASP A 185 -16.97 -32.05 -21.92
C ASP A 185 -17.73 -33.32 -21.48
N GLY A 186 -18.78 -33.16 -20.67
CA GLY A 186 -19.54 -34.26 -20.08
C GLY A 186 -18.85 -34.87 -18.86
N HIS A 187 -17.72 -34.31 -18.42
CA HIS A 187 -17.08 -34.61 -17.15
C HIS A 187 -17.38 -33.51 -16.12
N THR A 188 -17.29 -33.85 -14.84
CA THR A 188 -17.66 -32.99 -13.71
C THR A 188 -16.74 -31.79 -13.51
N SER A 189 -15.86 -31.46 -14.46
CA SER A 189 -14.84 -30.41 -14.39
C SER A 189 -15.07 -29.33 -15.45
N MET A 190 -14.96 -28.06 -15.09
CA MET A 190 -15.16 -26.93 -16.01
C MET A 190 -13.99 -25.95 -15.90
N ASP A 191 -13.46 -25.52 -17.05
CA ASP A 191 -12.61 -24.33 -17.12
C ASP A 191 -13.46 -23.11 -16.75
N CYS A 192 -13.03 -22.37 -15.73
CA CYS A 192 -13.80 -21.23 -15.22
C CYS A 192 -12.98 -19.94 -15.32
N THR A 193 -13.47 -18.97 -16.08
CA THR A 193 -12.95 -17.60 -16.01
C THR A 193 -13.94 -16.71 -15.25
N LEU A 194 -13.45 -16.05 -14.21
CA LEU A 194 -14.21 -15.08 -13.42
C LEU A 194 -13.83 -13.67 -13.88
N SER A 195 -14.78 -12.93 -14.47
CA SER A 195 -14.58 -11.51 -14.81
C SER A 195 -15.38 -10.64 -13.84
N LEU A 196 -14.70 -9.73 -13.17
CA LEU A 196 -15.22 -8.84 -12.14
C LEU A 196 -15.10 -7.39 -12.62
N SER A 197 -16.20 -6.65 -12.68
CA SER A 197 -16.15 -5.20 -12.86
C SER A 197 -16.14 -4.52 -11.50
N LEU A 198 -15.11 -3.72 -11.21
CA LEU A 198 -14.92 -3.06 -9.92
C LEU A 198 -14.95 -1.54 -10.08
N SER A 199 -15.62 -0.86 -9.14
CA SER A 199 -15.57 0.60 -9.00
C SER A 199 -14.17 1.07 -8.57
N SER A 200 -13.55 0.34 -7.66
CA SER A 200 -12.19 0.58 -7.22
C SER A 200 -11.48 -0.74 -6.90
N LEU A 201 -10.19 -0.81 -7.23
CA LEU A 201 -9.31 -1.91 -6.87
C LEU A 201 -8.22 -1.39 -5.94
N SER A 202 -8.17 -1.97 -4.74
CA SER A 202 -7.14 -1.68 -3.75
C SER A 202 -5.95 -2.62 -3.96
N LEU A 203 -4.80 -2.04 -4.32
CA LEU A 203 -3.54 -2.76 -4.41
C LEU A 203 -2.94 -2.87 -3.01
N SER A 204 -2.86 -4.10 -2.50
CA SER A 204 -2.17 -4.39 -1.25
C SER A 204 -0.71 -4.71 -1.56
N SER A 205 0.05 -3.80 -2.16
CA SER A 205 1.51 -3.96 -2.23
C SER A 205 2.15 -3.25 -1.03
N LEU A 206 3.02 -4.00 -0.33
CA LEU A 206 4.03 -3.58 0.65
C LEU A 206 3.86 -2.17 1.25
N SER A 207 3.42 -2.07 2.51
CA SER A 207 3.70 -1.05 3.57
C SER A 207 4.03 0.44 3.20
N LEU A 208 3.84 0.86 1.96
CA LEU A 208 4.27 2.13 1.39
C LEU A 208 3.17 2.53 0.41
N SER A 209 2.21 3.29 0.95
CA SER A 209 1.07 3.88 0.28
C SER A 209 -0.12 2.94 0.02
N SER A 210 -1.09 2.97 0.93
CA SER A 210 -2.48 2.57 0.72
C SER A 210 -3.22 3.48 -0.29
N PHE A 211 -2.59 3.90 -1.40
CA PHE A 211 -3.07 5.03 -2.21
C PHE A 211 -3.14 4.80 -3.73
N VAL A 212 -2.69 3.67 -4.28
CA VAL A 212 -2.97 3.37 -5.70
C VAL A 212 -4.28 2.59 -5.79
N SER A 213 -5.38 3.34 -5.73
CA SER A 213 -6.70 2.81 -6.07
C SER A 213 -6.92 2.93 -7.58
N VAL A 214 -6.98 1.82 -8.31
CA VAL A 214 -7.36 1.85 -9.72
C VAL A 214 -8.88 1.97 -9.76
N LYS A 215 -9.40 3.03 -10.39
CA LYS A 215 -10.84 3.22 -10.56
C LYS A 215 -11.33 2.56 -11.84
N ASP A 216 -12.58 2.10 -11.81
CA ASP A 216 -13.31 1.58 -12.97
C ASP A 216 -12.51 0.53 -13.75
N CYS A 217 -12.11 -0.55 -13.06
CA CYS A 217 -11.31 -1.61 -13.65
C CYS A 217 -12.08 -2.92 -13.84
N ILE A 218 -11.59 -3.75 -14.75
CA ILE A 218 -12.08 -5.10 -14.99
C ILE A 218 -10.97 -6.06 -14.60
N VAL A 219 -11.25 -6.96 -13.65
CA VAL A 219 -10.34 -8.02 -13.22
C VAL A 219 -10.84 -9.34 -13.81
N ARG A 220 -10.00 -10.03 -14.56
CA ARG A 220 -10.25 -11.37 -15.10
C ARG A 220 -9.33 -12.37 -14.42
N LEU A 221 -9.91 -13.37 -13.78
CA LEU A 221 -9.22 -14.47 -13.13
C LEU A 221 -9.51 -15.75 -13.91
N GLU A 222 -8.50 -16.28 -14.58
CA GLU A 222 -8.54 -17.60 -15.22
C GLU A 222 -8.23 -18.64 -14.14
N LEU A 223 -9.25 -19.38 -13.70
CA LEU A 223 -9.10 -20.45 -12.73
C LEU A 223 -8.67 -21.74 -13.45
N ASP A 224 -7.98 -22.63 -12.74
CA ASP A 224 -7.65 -23.97 -13.25
C ASP A 224 -8.92 -24.81 -13.48
N MET A 225 -8.81 -26.03 -14.00
CA MET A 225 -9.96 -26.94 -14.12
C MET A 225 -10.59 -27.18 -12.74
N LEU A 226 -11.82 -26.71 -12.53
CA LEU A 226 -12.54 -26.87 -11.27
C LEU A 226 -13.61 -27.94 -11.39
N GLU A 227 -13.60 -28.90 -10.46
CA GLU A 227 -14.69 -29.86 -10.34
C GLU A 227 -15.95 -29.17 -9.77
N ALA A 228 -17.13 -29.56 -10.26
CA ALA A 228 -18.41 -28.99 -9.83
C ALA A 228 -18.70 -29.20 -8.34
N GLY A 229 -18.06 -30.22 -7.75
CA GLY A 229 -18.10 -30.55 -6.31
C GLY A 229 -16.92 -30.00 -5.51
N ASP A 230 -16.00 -29.25 -6.11
CA ASP A 230 -14.91 -28.60 -5.40
C ASP A 230 -15.48 -27.63 -4.35
N GLU A 231 -15.14 -27.85 -3.08
CA GLU A 231 -15.69 -27.10 -1.95
C GLU A 231 -15.36 -25.61 -2.03
N ALA A 232 -14.15 -25.25 -2.50
CA ALA A 232 -13.74 -23.87 -2.65
C ALA A 232 -14.53 -23.19 -3.78
N PHE A 233 -14.79 -23.91 -4.87
CA PHE A 233 -15.58 -23.40 -5.99
C PHE A 233 -17.08 -23.27 -5.64
N VAL A 234 -17.65 -24.25 -4.92
CA VAL A 234 -19.02 -24.16 -4.39
C VAL A 234 -19.14 -22.93 -3.49
N ARG A 235 -18.20 -22.73 -2.57
CA ARG A 235 -18.16 -21.58 -1.67
C ARG A 235 -18.03 -20.25 -2.42
N LEU A 236 -17.20 -20.18 -3.45
CA LEU A 236 -17.09 -18.99 -4.31
C LEU A 236 -18.45 -18.63 -4.91
N ARG A 237 -19.16 -19.60 -5.50
CA ARG A 237 -20.49 -19.38 -6.09
C ARG A 237 -21.51 -18.94 -5.06
N GLU A 238 -21.54 -19.57 -3.89
CA GLU A 238 -22.44 -19.20 -2.80
C GLU A 238 -22.19 -17.78 -2.31
N LYS A 239 -20.93 -17.41 -2.06
CA LYS A 239 -20.55 -16.09 -1.55
C LYS A 239 -20.79 -14.99 -2.56
N VAL A 240 -20.40 -15.17 -3.82
CA VAL A 240 -20.72 -14.21 -4.89
C VAL A 240 -22.24 -14.06 -5.04
N GLY A 241 -23.01 -15.15 -4.96
CA GLY A 241 -24.46 -15.08 -4.98
C GLY A 241 -25.07 -14.32 -3.79
N GLN A 242 -24.48 -14.45 -2.58
CA GLN A 242 -24.86 -13.67 -1.40
C GLN A 242 -24.52 -12.18 -1.58
N TRP A 243 -23.31 -11.87 -2.03
CA TRP A 243 -22.87 -10.49 -2.28
C TRP A 243 -23.69 -9.79 -3.35
N ALA A 244 -24.03 -10.49 -4.44
CA ALA A 244 -24.89 -9.96 -5.49
C ALA A 244 -26.27 -9.56 -4.95
N LYS A 245 -26.86 -10.38 -4.07
CA LYS A 245 -28.13 -10.09 -3.40
C LYS A 245 -28.04 -8.89 -2.45
N MET A 246 -26.91 -8.72 -1.75
CA MET A 246 -26.73 -7.63 -0.78
C MET A 246 -26.33 -6.30 -1.44
N GLY A 247 -25.42 -6.34 -2.41
CA GLY A 247 -24.89 -5.18 -3.11
C GLY A 247 -25.71 -4.75 -4.33
N GLY A 248 -26.64 -5.60 -4.80
CA GLY A 248 -27.51 -5.31 -5.93
C GLY A 248 -26.81 -5.34 -7.29
N PHE A 249 -25.75 -6.15 -7.44
CA PHE A 249 -25.04 -6.32 -8.71
C PHE A 249 -25.44 -7.62 -9.44
N GLU A 250 -25.23 -7.65 -10.76
CA GLU A 250 -25.65 -8.76 -11.61
C GLU A 250 -24.59 -9.88 -11.65
N VAL A 251 -25.04 -11.13 -11.57
CA VAL A 251 -24.21 -12.32 -11.79
C VAL A 251 -24.68 -13.01 -13.06
N ARG A 252 -23.81 -13.09 -14.06
CA ARG A 252 -24.10 -13.74 -15.34
C ARG A 252 -23.25 -14.99 -15.51
N VAL A 253 -23.86 -16.06 -16.02
CA VAL A 253 -23.16 -17.28 -16.43
C VAL A 253 -23.23 -17.36 -17.94
N VAL A 254 -22.09 -17.23 -18.60
CA VAL A 254 -21.95 -17.36 -20.05
C VAL A 254 -21.29 -18.69 -20.36
N ARG A 255 -21.96 -19.52 -21.15
CA ARG A 255 -21.37 -20.74 -21.70
C ARG A 255 -20.54 -20.34 -22.91
N ALA A 256 -19.27 -20.74 -22.93
CA ALA A 256 -18.44 -20.58 -24.12
C ALA A 256 -19.00 -21.51 -25.21
N ASP A 257 -19.52 -20.93 -26.30
CA ASP A 257 -19.96 -21.72 -27.45
C ASP A 257 -18.72 -22.41 -28.08
N PRO A 258 -18.69 -23.75 -28.18
CA PRO A 258 -17.49 -24.48 -28.65
C PRO A 258 -17.19 -24.33 -30.15
N VAL A 259 -17.84 -23.42 -30.89
CA VAL A 259 -17.76 -23.38 -32.36
C VAL A 259 -17.65 -21.95 -32.89
N LYS A 260 -16.41 -21.49 -33.13
CA LYS A 260 -15.98 -20.66 -34.30
C LYS A 260 -14.53 -20.13 -34.20
N ASN A 261 -13.55 -21.00 -33.93
CA ASN A 261 -12.15 -20.72 -34.27
C ASN A 261 -11.75 -21.59 -35.48
N GLY A 262 -12.40 -21.35 -36.61
CA GLY A 262 -12.02 -21.91 -37.91
C GLY A 262 -11.46 -20.80 -38.78
N ILE A 263 -10.15 -20.86 -39.04
CA ILE A 263 -9.46 -20.06 -40.05
C ILE A 263 -10.09 -20.39 -41.41
N THR A 264 -10.87 -19.47 -41.97
CA THR A 264 -11.25 -19.51 -43.39
C THR A 264 -11.17 -18.10 -43.98
N SER A 265 -10.33 -18.01 -45.01
CA SER A 265 -10.05 -16.90 -45.91
C SER A 265 -11.31 -16.19 -46.44
N PRO A 266 -11.22 -14.90 -46.84
CA PRO A 266 -12.36 -14.15 -47.36
C PRO A 266 -12.74 -14.61 -48.79
N PRO A 267 -14.02 -14.80 -49.12
CA PRO A 267 -14.42 -15.08 -50.49
C PRO A 267 -14.70 -13.80 -51.29
N VAL A 268 -13.92 -13.66 -52.36
CA VAL A 268 -14.25 -13.20 -53.72
C VAL A 268 -15.73 -12.82 -53.99
N SER A 269 -15.96 -11.55 -54.36
CA SER A 269 -17.14 -11.00 -55.10
C SER A 269 -17.33 -11.69 -56.47
N PRO A 270 -18.41 -11.55 -57.32
CA PRO A 270 -19.47 -10.50 -57.45
C PRO A 270 -20.86 -11.12 -57.91
N PRO A 271 -21.86 -10.49 -58.63
CA PRO A 271 -21.96 -9.16 -59.25
C PRO A 271 -23.31 -8.36 -59.21
N LYS A 272 -23.15 -7.04 -59.45
CA LYS A 272 -23.90 -6.05 -60.27
C LYS A 272 -25.43 -5.80 -60.13
N ASN A 273 -25.67 -4.48 -59.92
CA ASN A 273 -26.64 -3.57 -60.56
C ASN A 273 -28.01 -3.32 -59.90
N GLY A 274 -28.20 -2.05 -59.50
CA GLY A 274 -29.50 -1.43 -59.26
C GLY A 274 -29.35 0.01 -58.79
N LYS A 275 -29.21 0.96 -59.73
CA LYS A 275 -29.17 2.41 -59.46
C LYS A 275 -30.52 2.87 -58.88
N ALA A 276 -30.52 3.53 -57.72
CA ALA A 276 -31.57 4.46 -57.33
C ALA A 276 -30.94 5.71 -56.68
N LYS A 277 -31.13 6.87 -57.33
CA LYS A 277 -30.82 8.20 -56.81
C LYS A 277 -31.81 8.51 -55.69
N LEU A 278 -31.34 8.83 -54.48
CA LEU A 278 -32.10 9.57 -53.47
C LEU A 278 -31.19 10.63 -52.84
N ALA A 279 -31.78 11.82 -52.67
CA ALA A 279 -31.13 13.08 -52.29
C ALA A 279 -30.57 13.06 -50.85
N PRO A 280 -29.57 13.92 -50.53
CA PRO A 280 -29.11 14.08 -49.15
C PRO A 280 -30.16 14.83 -48.30
N PRO A 281 -30.35 14.44 -47.02
CA PRO A 281 -31.20 15.17 -46.07
C PRO A 281 -30.52 16.47 -45.58
N PRO A 282 -31.29 17.48 -45.13
CA PRO A 282 -30.77 18.76 -44.65
C PRO A 282 -30.12 18.64 -43.25
N PRO A 283 -29.19 19.55 -42.90
CA PRO A 283 -28.56 19.57 -41.58
C PRO A 283 -29.53 20.04 -40.48
N PRO A 284 -29.35 19.57 -39.22
CA PRO A 284 -30.16 19.98 -38.08
C PRO A 284 -29.85 21.43 -37.64
N PRO A 285 -30.82 22.15 -37.04
CA PRO A 285 -30.64 23.53 -36.59
C PRO A 285 -29.77 23.63 -35.33
N PRO A 286 -29.09 24.76 -35.11
CA PRO A 286 -28.26 24.99 -33.93
C PRO A 286 -29.10 25.18 -32.65
N PRO A 287 -28.55 24.81 -31.47
CA PRO A 287 -29.22 25.00 -30.19
C PRO A 287 -29.30 26.49 -29.77
N PRO A 288 -30.34 26.89 -29.02
CA PRO A 288 -30.52 28.27 -28.59
C PRO A 288 -29.55 28.66 -27.46
N LEU A 289 -29.06 29.90 -27.53
CA LEU A 289 -28.23 30.56 -26.51
C LEU A 289 -28.96 30.71 -25.18
N PRO A 290 -28.28 30.57 -24.02
CA PRO A 290 -28.87 30.84 -22.72
C PRO A 290 -28.95 32.34 -22.43
N ALA A 291 -30.09 32.75 -21.86
CA ALA A 291 -30.39 34.12 -21.42
C ALA A 291 -29.57 34.51 -20.16
N PRO A 292 -29.33 35.82 -19.95
CA PRO A 292 -28.57 36.31 -18.78
C PRO A 292 -29.38 36.19 -17.48
N PRO A 293 -28.73 35.92 -16.33
CA PRO A 293 -29.42 35.86 -15.05
C PRO A 293 -29.77 37.27 -14.57
N ALA A 294 -31.03 37.42 -14.15
CA ALA A 294 -31.58 38.61 -13.54
C ALA A 294 -31.05 38.85 -12.12
N ASP A 295 -30.99 40.13 -11.77
CA ASP A 295 -30.68 40.69 -10.46
C ASP A 295 -31.38 39.96 -9.31
N TYR A 296 -30.59 39.51 -8.32
CA TYR A 296 -31.10 39.04 -7.04
C TYR A 296 -30.59 39.97 -5.93
N GLU A 297 -31.49 40.81 -5.42
CA GLU A 297 -31.24 41.68 -4.28
C GLU A 297 -31.05 40.88 -2.96
N PRO A 298 -30.24 41.41 -2.02
CA PRO A 298 -29.98 40.76 -0.74
C PRO A 298 -31.11 40.99 0.27
N ARG A 299 -31.83 39.92 0.64
CA ARG A 299 -32.76 39.92 1.78
C ARG A 299 -31.99 39.93 3.11
N ARG A 300 -32.07 41.05 3.82
CA ARG A 300 -31.76 41.21 5.25
C ARG A 300 -32.78 40.50 6.14
N LEU A 301 -32.31 39.62 7.01
CA LEU A 301 -32.93 39.17 8.27
C LEU A 301 -31.77 38.66 9.15
N SER A 302 -31.70 38.75 10.47
CA SER A 302 -32.34 39.52 11.53
C SER A 302 -31.52 39.13 12.78
N ASN A 303 -31.38 40.03 13.74
CA ASN A 303 -30.53 39.91 14.93
C ASN A 303 -30.97 38.78 15.89
N GLY A 304 -29.99 38.07 16.47
CA GLY A 304 -30.14 37.15 17.62
C GLY A 304 -28.80 36.95 18.35
N PRO A 305 -28.78 36.72 19.68
CA PRO A 305 -27.74 37.22 20.58
C PRO A 305 -26.46 36.37 20.66
N LYS A 306 -25.34 37.08 20.91
CA LYS A 306 -23.96 36.60 21.05
C LYS A 306 -23.78 35.54 22.15
N PRO A 307 -23.05 34.45 21.87
CA PRO A 307 -22.12 33.86 22.81
C PRO A 307 -20.71 34.44 22.58
N THR A 308 -20.07 34.88 23.66
CA THR A 308 -18.69 35.38 23.69
C THR A 308 -17.73 34.28 23.23
N ARG A 309 -17.46 34.25 21.92
CA ARG A 309 -16.45 33.38 21.31
C ARG A 309 -15.11 34.08 21.41
N GLN A 310 -14.18 33.47 22.13
CA GLN A 310 -12.77 33.89 22.14
C GLN A 310 -12.30 34.02 20.69
N LEU A 311 -11.57 35.10 20.43
CA LEU A 311 -10.98 35.42 19.13
C LEU A 311 -10.06 34.27 18.71
N GLU A 312 -10.58 33.30 17.97
CA GLU A 312 -9.76 32.36 17.20
C GLU A 312 -9.11 33.19 16.09
N THR A 313 -7.79 33.39 16.21
CA THR A 313 -6.97 34.00 15.17
C THR A 313 -7.25 33.31 13.83
N PRO A 314 -7.52 34.05 12.75
CA PRO A 314 -7.73 33.43 11.44
C PRO A 314 -6.54 32.53 11.05
N PRO A 315 -6.77 31.43 10.31
CA PRO A 315 -5.67 30.57 9.87
C PRO A 315 -4.70 31.40 9.03
N SER A 316 -3.42 31.38 9.43
CA SER A 316 -2.33 32.04 8.71
C SER A 316 -2.35 31.63 7.24
N SER A 317 -2.15 32.59 6.35
CA SER A 317 -2.10 32.32 4.92
C SER A 317 -0.89 31.43 4.58
N PRO A 318 -0.96 30.60 3.52
CA PRO A 318 0.16 29.74 3.12
C PRO A 318 1.49 30.48 2.96
N ALA A 319 1.45 31.72 2.46
CA ALA A 319 2.63 32.57 2.26
C ALA A 319 3.28 33.04 3.57
N GLU A 320 2.49 33.26 4.64
CA GLU A 320 3.03 33.65 5.96
C GLU A 320 3.75 32.48 6.61
N LEU A 321 3.21 31.26 6.49
CA LEU A 321 3.84 30.05 7.01
C LEU A 321 5.19 29.79 6.34
N GLU A 322 5.32 30.03 5.04
CA GLU A 322 6.59 29.88 4.32
C GLU A 322 7.67 30.83 4.86
N VAL A 323 7.32 32.07 5.22
CA VAL A 323 8.28 33.03 5.80
C VAL A 323 8.70 32.61 7.21
N GLU A 324 7.75 32.16 8.04
CA GLU A 324 8.02 31.74 9.41
C GLU A 324 8.90 30.48 9.48
N VAL A 325 8.83 29.60 8.49
CA VAL A 325 9.61 28.34 8.49
C VAL A 325 11.12 28.60 8.45
N TRP A 326 11.56 29.69 7.82
CA TRP A 326 12.97 30.07 7.76
C TRP A 326 13.60 30.33 9.14
N GLN A 327 12.80 30.60 10.17
CA GLN A 327 13.32 30.78 11.53
C GLN A 327 13.94 29.49 12.10
N PHE A 328 13.49 28.31 11.64
CA PHE A 328 13.98 27.01 12.11
C PHE A 328 15.22 26.51 11.37
N VAL A 329 15.76 27.32 10.47
CA VAL A 329 16.86 26.95 9.58
C VAL A 329 18.11 27.73 9.96
N SER A 330 19.27 27.08 9.91
CA SER A 330 20.56 27.69 10.21
C SER A 330 21.28 28.10 8.93
N ASP A 331 22.31 28.94 9.04
CA ASP A 331 23.17 29.29 7.89
C ASP A 331 24.08 28.13 7.44
N ARG A 332 24.10 27.01 8.18
CA ARG A 332 24.93 25.86 7.86
C ARG A 332 24.25 25.02 6.78
N PRO A 333 25.01 24.44 5.84
CA PRO A 333 24.45 23.52 4.84
C PRO A 333 23.92 22.25 5.51
N ALA A 334 22.81 21.72 5.00
CA ALA A 334 22.29 20.42 5.43
C ALA A 334 23.31 19.31 5.09
N PRO A 335 23.36 18.22 5.88
CA PRO A 335 24.06 17.01 5.45
C PRO A 335 23.57 16.57 4.08
N VAL A 336 24.48 16.05 3.24
CA VAL A 336 24.20 15.70 1.84
C VAL A 336 22.96 14.82 1.67
N GLU A 337 22.79 13.79 2.49
CA GLU A 337 21.63 12.88 2.43
C GLU A 337 20.29 13.52 2.81
N TRP A 338 20.31 14.76 3.31
CA TRP A 338 19.14 15.55 3.65
C TRP A 338 18.87 16.68 2.65
N GLN A 339 19.65 16.76 1.57
CA GLN A 339 19.46 17.73 0.49
C GLN A 339 18.60 17.13 -0.64
N PRO A 340 17.62 17.86 -1.19
CA PRO A 340 16.84 17.38 -2.35
C PRO A 340 17.70 17.02 -3.56
N GLY A 341 18.76 17.80 -3.81
CA GLY A 341 19.68 17.59 -4.93
C GLY A 341 20.34 16.21 -4.92
N PHE A 342 20.60 15.64 -3.73
CA PHE A 342 21.15 14.30 -3.61
C PHE A 342 20.24 13.24 -4.23
N TYR A 343 18.95 13.29 -3.91
CA TYR A 343 17.96 12.36 -4.45
C TYR A 343 17.65 12.64 -5.91
N ALA A 344 17.53 13.92 -6.30
CA ALA A 344 17.29 14.28 -7.69
C ALA A 344 18.36 13.72 -8.64
N ARG A 345 19.64 13.78 -8.24
CA ARG A 345 20.74 13.16 -9.02
C ARG A 345 20.67 11.63 -9.03
N ALA A 346 20.31 11.02 -7.90
CA ALA A 346 20.18 9.57 -7.83
C ALA A 346 19.05 9.05 -8.73
N PHE A 347 17.88 9.71 -8.71
CA PHE A 347 16.77 9.38 -9.60
C PHE A 347 17.09 9.67 -11.07
N ALA A 348 17.72 10.80 -11.38
CA ALA A 348 18.18 11.08 -12.75
C ALA A 348 19.13 10.00 -13.28
N PHE A 349 20.03 9.49 -12.43
CA PHE A 349 20.88 8.35 -12.81
C PHE A 349 20.05 7.09 -13.10
N LEU A 350 19.10 6.73 -12.23
CA LEU A 350 18.28 5.53 -12.44
C LEU A 350 17.38 5.65 -13.68
N SER A 351 16.78 6.82 -13.91
CA SER A 351 16.00 7.12 -15.13
C SER A 351 16.86 7.14 -16.39
N SER A 352 18.15 7.46 -16.28
CA SER A 352 19.05 7.34 -17.42
C SER A 352 19.31 5.88 -17.81
N VAL A 353 19.30 4.96 -16.83
CA VAL A 353 19.44 3.52 -17.05
C VAL A 353 18.15 2.92 -17.61
N ASP A 354 17.00 3.31 -17.06
CA ASP A 354 15.69 2.89 -17.54
C ASP A 354 14.79 4.09 -17.92
N PRO A 355 14.90 4.59 -19.17
CA PRO A 355 14.18 5.79 -19.58
C PRO A 355 12.70 5.56 -19.91
N HIS A 356 12.24 4.31 -19.94
CA HIS A 356 10.87 3.97 -20.35
C HIS A 356 9.91 3.90 -19.16
N ASP A 357 10.42 3.68 -17.95
CA ASP A 357 9.60 3.65 -16.76
C ASP A 357 9.72 4.94 -15.96
N ALA A 358 8.56 5.45 -15.52
CA ALA A 358 8.47 6.66 -14.72
C ALA A 358 8.74 6.31 -13.25
N LEU A 359 10.02 6.38 -12.85
CA LEU A 359 10.40 6.22 -11.46
C LEU A 359 9.68 7.24 -10.58
N SER A 360 8.98 6.76 -9.55
CA SER A 360 8.21 7.60 -8.63
C SER A 360 9.12 8.39 -7.67
N ALA A 361 9.66 9.51 -8.14
CA ALA A 361 10.47 10.42 -7.35
C ALA A 361 9.61 11.56 -6.75
N PRO A 362 9.79 11.92 -5.47
CA PRO A 362 9.15 13.10 -4.91
C PRO A 362 9.58 14.38 -5.63
N VAL A 363 8.61 15.25 -5.91
CA VAL A 363 8.85 16.55 -6.56
C VAL A 363 9.05 17.63 -5.50
N PHE A 364 10.12 18.39 -5.67
CA PHE A 364 10.47 19.52 -4.82
C PHE A 364 10.26 20.83 -5.59
N THR A 365 9.60 21.80 -4.96
CA THR A 365 9.52 23.16 -5.51
C THR A 365 10.85 23.91 -5.31
N PRO A 366 11.13 24.99 -6.06
CA PRO A 366 12.33 25.80 -5.84
C PRO A 366 12.46 26.32 -4.41
N SER A 367 11.35 26.72 -3.76
CA SER A 367 11.34 27.17 -2.36
C SER A 367 11.66 26.04 -1.39
N GLU A 368 11.19 24.82 -1.64
CA GLU A 368 11.53 23.64 -0.84
C GLU A 368 13.00 23.25 -1.01
N VAL A 369 13.53 23.31 -2.24
CA VAL A 369 14.97 23.08 -2.50
C VAL A 369 15.81 24.10 -1.74
N ALA A 370 15.40 25.38 -1.76
CA ALA A 370 16.05 26.44 -1.03
C ALA A 370 16.09 26.15 0.47
N LEU A 371 14.93 25.84 1.05
CA LEU A 371 14.76 25.61 2.47
C LEU A 371 15.55 24.38 2.96
N LEU A 372 15.46 23.27 2.23
CA LEU A 372 16.08 21.99 2.60
C LEU A 372 17.57 21.91 2.27
N SER A 373 18.14 22.93 1.63
CA SER A 373 19.60 23.02 1.40
C SER A 373 20.37 23.35 2.69
N PHE A 374 19.70 23.80 3.74
CA PHE A 374 20.28 24.24 4.99
C PHE A 374 19.90 23.33 6.17
N ALA A 375 20.79 23.23 7.13
CA ALA A 375 20.61 22.41 8.32
C ALA A 375 19.61 23.07 9.29
N PRO A 376 18.82 22.27 10.05
CA PRO A 376 17.97 22.79 11.11
C PRO A 376 18.77 23.58 12.15
N ASN A 377 18.18 24.67 12.65
CA ASN A 377 18.71 25.44 13.77
C ASN A 377 18.11 24.92 15.10
N PRO A 378 18.86 24.15 15.91
CA PRO A 378 18.32 23.57 17.15
C PRO A 378 17.92 24.64 18.17
N ASP A 379 18.57 25.80 18.17
CA ASP A 379 18.32 26.87 19.14
C ASP A 379 17.03 27.64 18.84
N ALA A 380 16.54 27.56 17.60
CA ALA A 380 15.28 28.19 17.19
C ALA A 380 14.07 27.23 17.29
N LEU A 381 14.29 25.96 17.62
CA LEU A 381 13.20 25.00 17.79
C LEU A 381 12.48 25.24 19.13
N PRO A 382 11.13 25.13 19.16
CA PRO A 382 10.38 25.25 20.41
C PRO A 382 10.81 24.21 21.46
N ASP A 383 10.92 24.60 22.73
CA ASP A 383 11.09 23.62 23.80
C ASP A 383 9.78 22.85 24.00
N LEU A 384 9.84 21.53 23.81
CA LEU A 384 8.71 20.60 23.95
C LEU A 384 8.77 19.78 25.23
N LYS A 385 9.77 19.98 26.10
CA LYS A 385 9.90 19.22 27.35
C LYS A 385 8.69 19.45 28.26
N GLY A 386 8.11 18.35 28.75
CA GLY A 386 6.98 18.37 29.67
C GLY A 386 5.65 18.86 29.06
N LYS A 387 5.65 19.33 27.81
CA LYS A 387 4.42 19.69 27.10
C LYS A 387 3.71 18.42 26.66
N ARG A 388 2.41 18.37 26.94
CA ARG A 388 1.53 17.26 26.54
C ARG A 388 0.34 17.83 25.81
N MET A 389 -0.19 17.03 24.89
CA MET A 389 -1.45 17.30 24.25
C MET A 389 -2.55 17.33 25.33
N GLN A 390 -3.33 18.41 25.40
CA GLN A 390 -4.42 18.53 26.38
C GLN A 390 -5.61 17.63 26.03
N GLU A 391 -5.82 17.38 24.75
CA GLU A 391 -6.88 16.52 24.24
C GLU A 391 -6.28 15.18 23.85
N SER A 392 -6.94 14.07 24.17
CA SER A 392 -6.55 12.77 23.64
C SER A 392 -7.12 12.61 22.23
N THR A 393 -6.27 12.40 21.22
CA THR A 393 -6.70 12.04 19.86
C THR A 393 -6.29 10.62 19.54
N SER A 394 -7.19 9.87 18.92
CA SER A 394 -6.90 8.55 18.33
C SER A 394 -6.23 8.65 16.96
N ALA A 395 -6.08 9.87 16.43
CA ALA A 395 -5.46 10.11 15.13
C ALA A 395 -4.00 9.58 15.11
N ARG A 396 -3.67 8.90 14.01
CA ARG A 396 -2.29 8.46 13.73
C ARG A 396 -1.61 9.54 12.89
N PHE A 397 -0.31 9.76 13.13
CA PHE A 397 0.54 10.57 12.28
C PHE A 397 1.37 9.66 11.37
N GLU A 398 1.90 10.20 10.28
CA GLU A 398 2.72 9.44 9.33
C GLU A 398 4.12 9.17 9.89
N ASN A 399 4.67 7.98 9.62
CA ASN A 399 6.01 7.62 10.06
C ASN A 399 7.11 8.51 9.43
N THR A 400 6.88 9.00 8.21
CA THR A 400 7.80 9.89 7.50
C THR A 400 7.88 11.27 8.16
N GLU A 401 6.73 11.85 8.52
CA GLU A 401 6.65 13.09 9.31
C GLU A 401 7.31 12.92 10.68
N ARG A 402 7.11 11.77 11.33
CA ARG A 402 7.80 11.45 12.59
C ARG A 402 9.32 11.48 12.45
N LEU A 403 9.87 10.75 11.46
CA LEU A 403 11.32 10.67 11.24
C LEU A 403 11.91 12.05 10.89
N ALA A 404 11.19 12.85 10.10
CA ALA A 404 11.59 14.22 9.80
C ALA A 404 11.64 15.09 11.07
N LEU A 405 10.64 14.99 11.95
CA LEU A 405 10.64 15.73 13.22
C LEU A 405 11.75 15.26 14.17
N GLU A 406 11.99 13.95 14.28
CA GLU A 406 13.11 13.41 15.05
C GLU A 406 14.46 13.92 14.52
N TYR A 407 14.61 14.06 13.20
CA TYR A 407 15.79 14.67 12.60
C TYR A 407 15.99 16.13 13.01
N LEU A 408 14.92 16.95 13.01
CA LEU A 408 15.01 18.36 13.45
C LEU A 408 15.57 18.47 14.86
N TYR A 409 15.12 17.59 15.78
CA TYR A 409 15.54 17.59 17.19
C TYR A 409 16.79 16.76 17.46
N LYS A 410 17.45 16.18 16.45
CA LYS A 410 18.59 15.25 16.63
C LYS A 410 19.75 15.86 17.42
N SER A 411 20.02 17.14 17.21
CA SER A 411 21.10 17.87 17.90
C SER A 411 20.64 18.52 19.21
N GLY A 412 19.35 18.46 19.51
CA GLY A 412 18.74 19.03 20.71
C GLY A 412 18.31 17.97 21.72
N PRO A 413 17.43 18.32 22.67
CA PRO A 413 16.86 17.35 23.59
C PRO A 413 16.02 16.29 22.87
N PRO A 414 16.05 15.03 23.34
CA PRO A 414 15.24 13.97 22.74
C PRO A 414 13.75 14.30 22.83
N ILE A 415 13.06 14.18 21.70
CA ILE A 415 11.62 14.43 21.61
C ILE A 415 10.84 13.17 22.03
N THR A 416 9.83 13.33 22.87
CA THR A 416 8.96 12.23 23.32
C THR A 416 7.83 11.99 22.32
N LEU A 417 7.22 10.79 22.36
CA LEU A 417 6.08 10.47 21.50
C LEU A 417 4.90 11.45 21.66
N GLU A 418 4.65 11.91 22.89
CA GLU A 418 3.58 12.90 23.16
C GLU A 418 3.91 14.28 22.59
N ALA A 419 5.19 14.68 22.60
CA ALA A 419 5.63 15.91 21.96
C ALA A 419 5.53 15.82 20.43
N ILE A 420 5.83 14.64 19.85
CA ILE A 420 5.62 14.38 18.41
C ILE A 420 4.14 14.53 18.06
N ARG A 421 3.23 13.91 18.84
CA ARG A 421 1.78 14.04 18.65
C ARG A 421 1.32 15.49 18.75
N LEU A 422 1.82 16.23 19.74
CA LEU A 422 1.51 17.64 19.92
C LEU A 422 1.86 18.44 18.65
N VAL A 423 3.03 18.26 18.05
CA VAL A 423 3.43 18.99 16.84
C VAL A 423 2.64 18.53 15.60
N LEU A 424 2.49 17.22 15.40
CA LEU A 424 1.95 16.67 14.14
C LEU A 424 0.42 16.65 14.09
N LEU A 425 -0.26 16.50 15.23
CA LEU A 425 -1.71 16.30 15.27
C LEU A 425 -2.48 17.54 15.69
N THR A 426 -1.83 18.51 16.35
CA THR A 426 -2.49 19.74 16.80
C THR A 426 -2.17 20.94 15.91
N ARG A 427 -2.80 22.08 16.22
CA ARG A 427 -2.54 23.39 15.59
C ARG A 427 -1.56 24.26 16.39
N SER A 428 -0.93 23.72 17.44
CA SER A 428 -0.07 24.52 18.34
C SER A 428 1.23 25.00 17.67
N TYR A 429 1.68 24.34 16.60
CA TYR A 429 2.95 24.63 15.93
C TYR A 429 2.81 24.54 14.39
N PRO A 430 2.02 25.41 13.76
CA PRO A 430 1.66 25.27 12.34
C PRO A 430 2.87 25.39 11.39
N SER A 431 3.77 26.34 11.65
CA SER A 431 4.97 26.58 10.83
C SER A 431 6.00 25.46 11.00
N LEU A 432 6.18 24.94 12.23
CA LEU A 432 7.03 23.75 12.46
C LEU A 432 6.45 22.51 11.77
N ARG A 433 5.13 22.30 11.86
CA ARG A 433 4.45 21.19 11.18
C ARG A 433 4.59 21.30 9.65
N HIS A 434 4.49 22.51 9.10
CA HIS A 434 4.75 22.74 7.69
C HIS A 434 6.20 22.38 7.32
N TYR A 435 7.18 22.83 8.13
CA TYR A 435 8.58 22.48 7.90
C TYR A 435 8.81 20.96 7.93
N VAL A 436 8.20 20.26 8.89
CA VAL A 436 8.27 18.79 9.00
C VAL A 436 7.71 18.10 7.76
N ARG A 437 6.59 18.57 7.21
CA ARG A 437 6.00 18.03 5.97
C ARG A 437 6.90 18.24 4.76
N THR A 438 7.50 19.41 4.66
CA THR A 438 8.47 19.67 3.59
C THR A 438 9.69 18.76 3.72
N LEU A 439 10.19 18.59 4.94
CA LEU A 439 11.32 17.70 5.24
C LEU A 439 10.96 16.21 5.07
N SER A 440 9.71 15.79 5.32
CA SER A 440 9.30 14.38 5.16
C SER A 440 9.36 13.91 3.71
N LYS A 441 9.31 14.83 2.72
CA LYS A 441 9.59 14.52 1.32
C LYS A 441 10.99 13.94 1.10
N ILE A 442 11.97 14.33 1.90
CA ILE A 442 13.32 13.73 1.86
C ILE A 442 13.30 12.28 2.34
N VAL A 443 12.54 11.99 3.39
CA VAL A 443 12.37 10.62 3.89
C VAL A 443 11.67 9.76 2.85
N LEU A 444 10.61 10.29 2.22
CA LEU A 444 9.94 9.64 1.10
C LEU A 444 10.90 9.39 -0.07
N ALA A 445 11.75 10.36 -0.42
CA ALA A 445 12.72 10.21 -1.51
C ALA A 445 13.76 9.15 -1.22
N ARG A 446 14.19 9.02 0.05
CA ARG A 446 15.10 7.97 0.50
C ARG A 446 14.50 6.59 0.34
N ASP A 447 13.25 6.42 0.77
CA ASP A 447 12.59 5.12 0.75
C ASP A 447 12.23 4.75 -0.72
N ALA A 448 11.77 5.73 -1.51
CA ALA A 448 11.50 5.56 -2.94
C ALA A 448 12.77 5.22 -3.75
N LEU A 449 13.95 5.70 -3.34
CA LEU A 449 15.20 5.39 -4.03
C LEU A 449 15.53 3.89 -3.97
N VAL A 450 15.27 3.24 -2.84
CA VAL A 450 15.51 1.79 -2.68
C VAL A 450 14.59 1.00 -3.61
N ILE A 451 13.31 1.40 -3.67
CA ILE A 451 12.32 0.80 -4.58
C ILE A 451 12.75 0.98 -6.03
N ALA A 452 13.14 2.19 -6.42
CA ALA A 452 13.60 2.48 -7.77
C ALA A 452 14.84 1.67 -8.16
N CYS A 453 15.79 1.46 -7.24
CA CYS A 453 16.94 0.58 -7.47
C CYS A 453 16.49 -0.86 -7.74
N ASN A 454 15.59 -1.41 -6.92
CA ASN A 454 15.08 -2.78 -7.13
C ASN A 454 14.34 -2.91 -8.47
N HIS A 455 13.50 -1.93 -8.78
CA HIS A 455 12.77 -1.89 -10.04
C HIS A 455 13.72 -1.89 -11.25
N VAL A 456 14.75 -1.04 -11.26
CA VAL A 456 15.76 -1.03 -12.34
C VAL A 456 16.53 -2.35 -12.41
N LEU A 457 16.89 -2.93 -11.26
CA LEU A 457 17.59 -4.22 -11.22
C LEU A 457 16.73 -5.35 -11.82
N GLU A 458 15.52 -5.53 -11.30
CA GLU A 458 14.64 -6.65 -11.64
C GLU A 458 13.95 -6.46 -13.00
N GLY A 459 13.42 -5.27 -13.25
CA GLY A 459 12.66 -4.96 -14.48
C GLY A 459 13.55 -4.82 -15.72
N ARG A 460 14.80 -4.35 -15.55
CA ARG A 460 15.66 -3.95 -16.68
C ARG A 460 17.00 -4.65 -16.76
N LEU A 461 17.75 -4.74 -15.66
CA LEU A 461 19.16 -5.16 -15.74
C LEU A 461 19.34 -6.67 -15.66
N TYR A 462 18.67 -7.37 -14.74
CA TYR A 462 18.81 -8.81 -14.59
C TYR A 462 18.27 -9.58 -15.82
N SER A 463 17.21 -9.09 -16.47
CA SER A 463 16.67 -9.69 -17.70
C SER A 463 17.64 -9.60 -18.88
N ARG A 464 18.54 -8.61 -18.89
CA ARG A 464 19.55 -8.40 -19.95
C ARG A 464 20.90 -9.06 -19.63
N ARG A 465 20.99 -9.74 -18.48
CA ARG A 465 22.24 -10.35 -18.03
C ARG A 465 22.64 -11.51 -18.93
N GLY A 466 23.87 -11.49 -19.46
CA GLY A 466 24.40 -12.52 -20.34
C GLY A 466 23.87 -12.48 -21.79
N ASP A 467 23.10 -11.46 -22.18
CA ASP A 467 22.68 -11.27 -23.55
C ASP A 467 23.87 -10.76 -24.40
N PRO A 468 24.36 -11.55 -25.39
CA PRO A 468 25.52 -11.19 -26.19
C PRO A 468 25.23 -10.03 -27.16
N THR A 469 23.96 -9.65 -27.36
CA THR A 469 23.57 -8.55 -28.25
C THR A 469 23.62 -7.19 -27.56
N VAL A 470 23.80 -7.16 -26.24
CA VAL A 470 23.81 -5.94 -25.46
C VAL A 470 25.20 -5.30 -25.45
N VAL A 471 25.27 -4.06 -25.93
CA VAL A 471 26.50 -3.26 -26.00
C VAL A 471 26.87 -2.60 -24.66
N ASP A 472 25.90 -2.46 -23.74
CA ASP A 472 26.11 -1.83 -22.44
C ASP A 472 26.87 -2.75 -21.47
N PRO A 473 27.69 -2.20 -20.55
CA PRO A 473 28.39 -2.96 -19.52
C PRO A 473 27.42 -3.38 -18.40
N ILE A 474 26.57 -4.38 -18.67
CA ILE A 474 25.45 -4.75 -17.78
C ILE A 474 25.91 -5.21 -16.41
N GLU A 475 26.99 -5.98 -16.30
CA GLU A 475 27.50 -6.47 -15.00
C GLU A 475 28.01 -5.32 -14.13
N GLU A 476 28.77 -4.38 -14.70
CA GLU A 476 29.21 -3.17 -14.00
C GLU A 476 28.03 -2.31 -13.58
N LEU A 477 27.02 -2.18 -14.44
CA LEU A 477 25.83 -1.38 -14.16
C LEU A 477 25.00 -1.98 -13.02
N ILE A 478 24.81 -3.31 -13.01
CA ILE A 478 24.21 -4.04 -11.88
C ILE A 478 24.98 -3.73 -10.59
N SER A 479 26.31 -3.89 -10.61
CA SER A 479 27.15 -3.62 -9.44
C SER A 479 27.08 -2.16 -8.95
N VAL A 480 26.94 -1.19 -9.86
CA VAL A 480 26.73 0.21 -9.49
C VAL A 480 25.37 0.40 -8.81
N VAL A 481 24.29 -0.12 -9.38
CA VAL A 481 22.93 0.06 -8.84
C VAL A 481 22.77 -0.67 -7.51
N GLU A 482 23.30 -1.89 -7.36
CA GLU A 482 23.33 -2.62 -6.09
C GLU A 482 24.10 -1.85 -5.01
N ARG A 483 25.28 -1.29 -5.34
CA ARG A 483 26.03 -0.45 -4.39
C ARG A 483 25.30 0.84 -4.03
N ILE A 484 24.56 1.45 -4.96
CA ILE A 484 23.71 2.61 -4.66
C ILE A 484 22.60 2.21 -3.68
N ARG A 485 21.98 1.03 -3.83
CA ARG A 485 20.95 0.51 -2.93
C ARG A 485 21.51 0.22 -1.54
N ASP A 486 22.55 -0.61 -1.47
CA ASP A 486 22.98 -1.30 -0.26
C ASP A 486 24.08 -0.56 0.50
N ASN A 487 24.92 0.22 -0.18
CA ASN A 487 26.06 0.90 0.44
C ASN A 487 25.80 2.41 0.59
N VAL A 488 25.32 2.79 1.77
CA VAL A 488 25.03 4.18 2.14
C VAL A 488 26.26 5.09 1.97
N ALA A 489 27.46 4.63 2.36
CA ALA A 489 28.67 5.43 2.25
C ALA A 489 29.09 5.67 0.80
N TYR A 490 28.98 4.63 -0.04
CA TYR A 490 29.21 4.74 -1.48
C TYR A 490 28.22 5.72 -2.12
N ARG A 491 26.93 5.57 -1.84
CA ARG A 491 25.87 6.46 -2.33
C ARG A 491 26.12 7.92 -1.93
N LYS A 492 26.50 8.16 -0.67
CA LYS A 492 26.88 9.49 -0.15
C LYS A 492 28.06 10.08 -0.91
N ALA A 493 29.14 9.31 -1.07
CA ALA A 493 30.33 9.76 -1.78
C ALA A 493 30.04 10.06 -3.26
N LEU A 494 29.17 9.26 -3.87
CA LEU A 494 28.79 9.37 -5.27
C LEU A 494 28.00 10.65 -5.51
N PHE A 495 26.86 10.82 -4.83
CA PHE A 495 25.97 11.97 -5.08
C PHE A 495 26.24 13.19 -4.18
N ALA A 496 27.39 13.20 -3.49
CA ALA A 496 27.84 14.31 -2.66
C ALA A 496 27.87 15.62 -3.45
N THR A 497 27.09 16.59 -2.98
CA THR A 497 27.29 17.99 -3.32
C THR A 497 28.14 18.66 -2.26
N SER A 498 29.09 19.48 -2.70
CA SER A 498 29.69 20.43 -1.78
C SER A 498 28.71 21.60 -1.60
N PRO A 499 28.61 22.18 -0.39
CA PRO A 499 27.92 23.45 -0.17
C PRO A 499 28.37 24.54 -1.15
N THR A 500 29.64 24.52 -1.55
CA THR A 500 30.27 25.48 -2.47
C THR A 500 30.32 25.03 -3.91
N TYR A 501 30.05 23.76 -4.22
CA TYR A 501 30.20 23.21 -5.57
C TYR A 501 29.03 22.30 -5.91
N VAL A 502 28.22 22.74 -6.87
CA VAL A 502 27.26 21.88 -7.57
C VAL A 502 28.06 20.96 -8.48
N ALA A 503 27.89 19.63 -8.37
CA ALA A 503 28.65 18.67 -9.15
C ALA A 503 28.38 18.86 -10.66
N ARG A 504 29.32 19.51 -11.38
CA ARG A 504 29.15 19.87 -12.80
C ARG A 504 29.51 18.77 -13.79
N LYS A 505 30.08 17.65 -13.33
CA LYS A 505 30.54 16.56 -14.20
C LYS A 505 29.82 15.26 -13.84
N PRO A 506 29.43 14.46 -14.85
CA PRO A 506 28.94 13.11 -14.63
C PRO A 506 29.97 12.30 -13.83
N LEU A 507 29.48 11.60 -12.81
CA LEU A 507 30.31 10.85 -11.86
C LEU A 507 30.78 9.49 -12.41
N PHE A 508 30.12 9.04 -13.47
CA PHE A 508 30.37 7.77 -14.13
C PHE A 508 31.06 8.00 -15.47
N SER A 509 31.89 7.06 -15.92
CA SER A 509 32.38 7.06 -17.29
C SER A 509 31.41 6.30 -18.22
N PRO A 510 31.44 6.57 -19.54
CA PRO A 510 30.70 5.76 -20.52
C PRO A 510 31.03 4.27 -20.46
N SER A 511 32.26 3.93 -20.05
CA SER A 511 32.68 2.53 -19.87
C SER A 511 32.08 1.84 -18.64
N GLN A 512 31.57 2.60 -17.66
CA GLN A 512 30.97 2.05 -16.45
C GLN A 512 29.47 1.83 -16.57
N ILE A 513 28.78 2.68 -17.32
CA ILE A 513 27.30 2.71 -17.36
C ILE A 513 26.72 2.65 -18.78
N GLY A 514 27.57 2.54 -19.80
CA GLY A 514 27.19 2.57 -21.21
C GLY A 514 27.07 3.99 -21.76
N VAL A 515 27.25 4.13 -23.08
CA VAL A 515 27.24 5.43 -23.77
C VAL A 515 25.86 6.10 -23.71
N GLY A 516 24.79 5.30 -23.87
CA GLY A 516 23.41 5.78 -23.84
C GLY A 516 23.00 6.33 -22.47
N PRO A 517 23.06 5.52 -21.39
CA PRO A 517 22.75 5.98 -20.03
C PRO A 517 23.67 7.13 -19.57
N PHE A 518 24.95 7.12 -19.94
CA PHE A 518 25.85 8.23 -19.65
C PHE A 518 25.39 9.54 -20.27
N ARG A 519 25.02 9.54 -21.56
CA ARG A 519 24.58 10.74 -22.25
C ARG A 519 23.31 11.32 -21.61
N ARG A 520 22.30 10.49 -21.37
CA ARG A 520 21.05 10.90 -20.72
C ARG A 520 21.31 11.48 -19.33
N TYR A 521 22.11 10.78 -18.52
CA TYR A 521 22.47 11.27 -17.19
C TYR A 521 23.21 12.61 -17.24
N ALA A 522 24.11 12.80 -18.21
CA ALA A 522 24.83 14.06 -18.36
C ALA A 522 23.90 15.23 -18.73
N GLU A 523 22.90 14.99 -19.59
CA GLU A 523 21.87 15.96 -19.96
C GLU A 523 21.01 16.34 -18.73
N ASP A 524 20.51 15.36 -17.99
CA ASP A 524 19.69 15.59 -16.78
C ASP A 524 20.50 16.27 -15.66
N LEU A 525 21.75 15.86 -15.47
CA LEU A 525 22.63 16.46 -14.48
C LEU A 525 22.90 17.94 -14.78
N ALA A 526 23.10 18.29 -16.06
CA ALA A 526 23.30 19.68 -16.45
C ALA A 526 22.07 20.56 -16.13
N TRP A 527 20.87 20.03 -16.36
CA TRP A 527 19.62 20.71 -16.00
C TRP A 527 19.48 20.86 -14.48
N LEU A 528 19.70 19.80 -13.71
CA LEU A 528 19.67 19.86 -12.24
C LEU A 528 20.66 20.88 -11.68
N VAL A 529 21.88 20.92 -12.25
CA VAL A 529 22.91 21.89 -11.86
C VAL A 529 22.45 23.33 -12.07
N GLN A 530 21.75 23.58 -13.18
CA GLN A 530 21.21 24.91 -13.49
C GLN A 530 20.12 25.31 -12.49
N CYS A 531 19.18 24.41 -12.20
CA CYS A 531 18.12 24.65 -11.21
C CYS A 531 18.69 24.94 -9.82
N GLU A 532 19.67 24.16 -9.35
CA GLU A 532 20.33 24.42 -8.07
C GLU A 532 21.06 25.78 -8.06
N ALA A 533 21.65 26.19 -9.18
CA ALA A 533 22.32 27.49 -9.29
C ALA A 533 21.34 28.67 -9.30
N GLU A 534 20.14 28.50 -9.85
CA GLU A 534 19.06 29.49 -9.81
C GLU A 534 18.55 29.67 -8.38
N VAL A 535 18.22 28.57 -7.71
CA VAL A 535 17.77 28.56 -6.31
C VAL A 535 18.81 29.22 -5.40
N ARG A 536 20.10 28.92 -5.58
CA ARG A 536 21.19 29.56 -4.80
C ARG A 536 21.32 31.06 -5.08
N ARG A 537 21.04 31.53 -6.31
CA ARG A 537 21.05 32.97 -6.61
C ARG A 537 19.90 33.70 -5.93
N GLU A 538 18.73 33.08 -5.86
CA GLU A 538 17.57 33.64 -5.17
C GLU A 538 17.78 33.74 -3.66
N ILE A 539 18.43 32.74 -3.06
CA ILE A 539 18.76 32.73 -1.63
C ILE A 539 19.95 33.66 -1.32
N GLY A 540 20.98 33.62 -2.18
CA GLY A 540 22.23 34.35 -2.02
C GLY A 540 22.15 35.83 -2.39
N ALA A 541 21.06 36.27 -3.00
CA ALA A 541 20.72 37.69 -3.06
C ALA A 541 20.36 38.12 -1.63
N PRO A 542 21.24 38.85 -0.92
CA PRO A 542 20.90 39.29 0.42
C PRO A 542 19.60 40.09 0.30
N LYS A 543 18.54 39.63 0.95
CA LYS A 543 17.55 40.55 1.52
C LYS A 543 18.33 41.40 2.52
N ARG A 544 19.07 42.39 2.03
CA ARG A 544 19.54 43.52 2.80
C ARG A 544 18.30 43.99 3.52
N LYS A 545 18.29 43.77 4.85
CA LYS A 545 17.31 44.34 5.76
C LYS A 545 17.11 45.80 5.36
N GLY A 546 15.97 46.09 4.75
CA GLY A 546 15.45 47.43 4.63
C GLY A 546 14.46 47.60 5.77
N GLY A 547 14.76 48.53 6.68
CA GLY A 547 13.92 48.89 7.82
C GLY A 547 14.38 48.27 9.12
#